data_AF-A0A7X0J5D6-F1
#
_entry.id   AF-A0A7X0J5D6-F1
#
_cell.length_a   1.000
_cell.length_b   1.000
_cell.length_c   1.000
_cell.angle_alpha   90.00
_cell.angle_beta   90.00
_cell.angle_gamma   90.00
#
_symmetry.space_group_name_H-M   'P 1'
#
loop_
_entity.id
_entity.type
_entity.pdbx_description
1 polymer ?
#
loop_
_entity_poly.entity_id
_entity_poly.type
_entity_poly.pdbx_seq_one_letter_code
_entity_poly.pdbx_strand_id
1 'polypeptide(L)' 'MKNLELKNLGVQEMNTTEMATIEGGGIIGDAWTLIGGIANVAGTVVSNTANFAGNLLKFILTSL' A
#
# COMPACT_ATOMS: atom_id res chain seq x y z
N MET A 1 -5.64 -20.51 -32.25
CA MET A 1 -6.50 -21.34 -31.39
C MET A 1 -7.93 -20.85 -31.59
N LYS A 2 -8.93 -21.75 -31.67
CA LYS A 2 -10.33 -21.33 -31.78
C LYS A 2 -10.80 -20.84 -30.40
N ASN A 3 -11.59 -19.77 -30.33
CA ASN A 3 -12.12 -19.27 -29.06
C ASN A 3 -12.90 -20.38 -28.33
N LEU A 4 -12.60 -20.57 -27.05
CA LEU A 4 -13.30 -21.51 -26.18
C LEU A 4 -14.60 -20.83 -25.72
N GLU A 5 -15.75 -21.31 -26.23
CA GLU A 5 -17.06 -20.89 -25.74
C GLU A 5 -17.37 -21.64 -24.43
N LEU A 6 -17.09 -20.98 -23.30
CA LEU A 6 -17.22 -21.54 -21.94
C LEU A 6 -18.67 -21.83 -21.53
N LYS A 7 -19.65 -21.24 -22.26
CA LYS A 7 -21.08 -21.37 -22.00
C LYS A 7 -21.60 -22.82 -22.08
N ASN A 8 -20.98 -23.66 -22.91
CA ASN A 8 -21.33 -25.08 -23.05
C ASN A 8 -20.66 -25.98 -21.99
N LEU A 9 -19.78 -25.42 -21.15
CA LEU A 9 -19.06 -26.15 -20.11
C LEU A 9 -19.67 -25.95 -18.71
N GLY A 10 -20.76 -25.19 -18.60
CA GLY A 10 -21.42 -24.89 -17.31
C GLY A 10 -20.54 -24.08 -16.35
N VAL A 11 -19.42 -23.52 -16.83
CA VAL A 11 -18.53 -22.66 -16.05
C VAL A 11 -18.90 -21.21 -16.28
N GLN A 12 -18.89 -20.43 -15.20
CA GLN A 12 -19.12 -18.99 -15.26
C GLN A 12 -17.81 -18.29 -15.60
N GLU A 13 -17.86 -17.35 -16.55
CA GLU A 13 -16.74 -16.46 -16.84
C GLU A 13 -16.48 -15.58 -15.62
N MET A 14 -15.28 -15.70 -15.05
CA MET A 14 -14.87 -14.95 -13.87
C MET A 14 -14.92 -13.45 -14.16
N ASN A 15 -15.57 -12.69 -13.29
CA ASN A 15 -15.60 -11.24 -13.44
C ASN A 15 -14.31 -10.61 -12.91
N THR A 16 -14.07 -9.34 -13.24
CA THR A 16 -12.84 -8.61 -12.86
C THR A 16 -12.64 -8.49 -11.35
N THR A 17 -13.72 -8.42 -10.57
CA THR A 17 -13.67 -8.32 -9.11
C THR A 17 -13.28 -9.63 -8.45
N GLU A 18 -13.79 -10.75 -8.98
CA GLU A 18 -13.41 -12.10 -8.56
C GLU A 18 -11.95 -12.39 -8.91
N MET A 19 -11.51 -11.97 -10.10
CA MET A 19 -10.12 -12.07 -10.55
C MET A 19 -9.17 -11.28 -9.63
N ALA A 20 -9.51 -10.03 -9.30
CA ALA A 20 -8.72 -9.22 -8.38
C ALA A 20 -8.60 -9.85 -6.98
N THR A 21 -9.64 -10.53 -6.51
CA THR A 21 -9.62 -11.23 -5.21
C THR A 21 -8.66 -12.43 -5.23
N ILE A 22 -8.67 -13.22 -6.30
CA ILE A 22 -7.77 -14.39 -6.46
C ILE A 22 -6.31 -13.95 -6.66
N GLU A 23 -6.08 -12.84 -7.37
CA GLU A 23 -4.74 -12.28 -7.59
C GLU A 23 -4.15 -11.55 -6.36
N GLY A 24 -4.85 -11.58 -5.21
CA GLY A 24 -4.37 -11.04 -3.93
C GLY A 24 -4.81 -9.61 -3.63
N GLY A 25 -5.62 -8.99 -4.49
CA GLY A 25 -6.23 -7.67 -4.31
C GLY A 25 -7.60 -7.71 -3.62
N GLY A 26 -7.83 -8.65 -2.71
CA GLY A 26 -9.02 -8.67 -1.86
C GLY A 26 -8.91 -7.72 -0.65
N ILE A 27 -9.98 -7.62 0.15
CA ILE A 27 -10.05 -6.78 1.37
C ILE A 27 -8.82 -6.89 2.28
N ILE A 28 -8.25 -8.10 2.41
CA ILE A 28 -7.06 -8.33 3.23
C ILE A 28 -5.82 -7.66 2.61
N GLY A 29 -5.62 -7.76 1.30
CA GLY A 29 -4.52 -7.10 0.59
C GLY A 29 -4.63 -5.57 0.64
N ASP A 30 -5.85 -5.06 0.51
CA ASP A 30 -6.13 -3.62 0.64
C ASP A 30 -5.84 -3.11 2.06
N ALA A 31 -6.24 -3.88 3.09
CA ALA A 31 -5.95 -3.55 4.48
C ALA A 31 -4.44 -3.52 4.78
N TRP A 32 -3.67 -4.48 4.27
CA TRP A 32 -2.21 -4.48 4.41
C TRP A 32 -1.55 -3.29 3.73
N THR A 33 -2.03 -2.93 2.53
CA THR A 33 -1.54 -1.75 1.80
C THR A 33 -1.81 -0.47 2.59
N LEU A 34 -3.00 -0.33 3.16
CA LEU A 34 -3.37 0.80 4.01
C LEU A 34 -2.50 0.88 5.27
N ILE A 35 -2.32 -0.25 5.98
CA ILE A 35 -1.49 -0.32 7.19
C ILE A 35 -0.04 0.06 6.87
N GLY A 36 0.51 -0.47 5.77
CA GLY A 36 1.86 -0.13 5.31
C GLY A 36 2.00 1.37 4.98
N GLY A 37 0.98 1.95 4.34
CA GLY A 37 0.92 3.39 4.07
C GLY A 37 0.94 4.23 5.35
N ILE A 38 0.12 3.87 6.34
CA ILE A 38 0.06 4.57 7.63
C ILE A 38 1.41 4.48 8.37
N ALA A 39 2.05 3.31 8.38
CA ALA A 39 3.34 3.12 9.01
C ALA A 39 4.43 4.01 8.38
N ASN A 40 4.45 4.12 7.04
CA ASN A 40 5.39 4.98 6.33
C ASN A 40 5.18 6.47 6.64
N VAL A 41 3.92 6.92 6.70
CA VAL A 41 3.60 8.31 7.08
C VAL A 41 4.04 8.60 8.51
N ALA A 42 3.73 7.70 9.45
CA ALA A 42 4.14 7.84 10.84
C ALA A 42 5.68 7.90 10.98
N GLY A 43 6.41 7.02 10.31
CA GLY A 43 7.87 7.03 10.30
C GLY A 43 8.45 8.34 9.75
N THR A 44 7.83 8.89 8.69
CA THR A 44 8.22 10.17 8.09
C THR A 44 8.02 11.34 9.06
N VAL A 45 6.87 11.40 9.75
CA VAL A 45 6.59 12.46 10.74
C VAL A 45 7.58 12.42 11.89
N VAL A 46 7.87 11.23 12.43
CA VAL A 46 8.86 11.05 13.50
C VAL A 46 10.25 11.49 13.05
N SER A 47 10.69 11.05 11.88
CA SER A 47 12.01 11.42 11.32
C SER A 47 12.12 12.94 11.13
N ASN A 48 11.11 13.57 10.53
CA ASN A 48 11.11 15.02 10.31
C ASN A 48 11.15 15.80 11.63
N THR A 49 10.40 15.35 12.64
CA THR A 49 10.38 15.99 13.96
C THR A 49 11.74 15.87 14.65
N ALA A 50 12.35 14.68 14.62
CA ALA A 50 13.68 14.46 15.19
C ALA A 50 14.75 15.28 14.47
N ASN A 51 14.69 15.37 13.15
CA ASN A 51 15.60 16.18 12.34
C ASN A 51 15.44 17.67 12.63
N PHE A 52 14.21 18.15 12.74
CA PHE A 52 13.94 19.54 13.13
C PHE A 52 14.54 19.87 14.50
N ALA A 53 14.25 19.05 15.52
CA ALA A 53 14.78 19.24 16.86
C ALA A 53 16.31 19.19 16.89
N GLY A 54 16.91 18.22 16.19
CA GLY A 54 18.37 18.09 16.07
C GLY A 54 19.00 19.29 15.36
N ASN A 55 18.38 19.80 14.31
CA ASN A 55 18.86 20.98 13.59
C ASN A 55 18.71 22.26 14.42
N LEU A 56 17.62 22.41 15.18
CA LEU A 56 17.44 23.52 16.11
C LEU A 56 18.52 23.52 17.19
N LEU A 57 18.80 22.36 17.80
CA LEU A 57 19.86 22.24 18.79
C LEU A 57 21.24 22.57 18.19
N LYS A 58 21.54 22.04 17.00
CA LYS A 58 22.78 22.37 16.29
C LYS A 58 22.88 23.87 16.04
N PHE A 59 21.83 24.49 15.52
CA PHE A 59 21.80 25.93 15.27
C PHE A 59 22.15 26.72 16.53
N ILE A 60 21.49 26.44 17.65
CA ILE A 60 21.75 27.11 18.94
C ILE A 60 23.20 26.92 19.37
N LEU A 61 23.74 25.70 19.31
CA LEU A 61 25.11 25.40 19.74
C LEU A 61 26.18 26.04 18.84
N THR A 62 25.88 26.25 17.55
CA THR A 62 26.82 26.86 16.61
C THR A 62 26.67 28.38 16.50
N SER A 63 25.61 28.96 17.07
CA SER A 63 25.34 30.40 17.05
C SER A 63 25.64 31.11 18.39
N LEU A 64 26.03 30.36 19.42
CA LEU A 64 26.67 30.86 20.65
C LEU A 64 28.19 30.96 20.48
#